data_AF-A0A6P2D0N7-F1
#
_entry.id   AF-A0A6P2D0N7-F1
#
_cell.length_a   1.000
_cell.length_b   1.000
_cell.length_c   1.000
_cell.angle_alpha   90.00
_cell.angle_beta   90.00
_cell.angle_gamma   90.00
#
_symmetry.space_group_name_H-M   'P 1'
#
loop_
_entity.id
_entity.type
_entity.pdbx_description
1 polymer ?
#
loop_
_entity_poly.entity_id
_entity_poly.type
_entity_poly.pdbx_seq_one_letter_code
_entity_poly.pdbx_strand_id
1 'polypeptide(L)'
;MTDTEAALLRAIVANPDEDTPRLVYADYLDESGEPSRAARAEFIRLHVRTNPLPLDHPDRKVAGQRIDQLLSAWDTVWQYEMPPGYKAFAPQRRGFAYRGMLTASQAGESDDPRAHLLEYLELVPDVSGRRLLEIVKQPAFTRVKTLIVRGDRLLGWAGAYALAGGSYPRLERLVLTRQGIGNIGLRALCESWGFPQLRELDLRNNDITDDGAAALSGSGLHVKVRRFDLSENPISRELFIRIQTGRYGS
;
A
#
# COMPACT_ATOMS: atom_id res chain seq x y z
N MET A 1 -3.81 -9.65 20.69
CA MET A 1 -3.66 -8.20 20.98
C MET A 1 -4.69 -7.84 22.02
N THR A 2 -4.31 -7.05 23.04
CA THR A 2 -5.25 -6.57 24.06
C THR A 2 -6.07 -5.39 23.53
N ASP A 3 -7.21 -5.08 24.14
CA ASP A 3 -8.03 -3.93 23.75
C ASP A 3 -7.26 -2.60 23.93
N THR A 4 -6.46 -2.50 24.99
CA THR A 4 -5.60 -1.34 25.26
C THR A 4 -4.56 -1.16 24.16
N GLU A 5 -3.84 -2.23 23.78
CA GLU A 5 -2.86 -2.17 22.69
C GLU A 5 -3.51 -1.74 21.37
N ALA A 6 -4.67 -2.30 21.05
CA ALA A 6 -5.42 -1.93 19.86
C ALA A 6 -5.84 -0.44 19.88
N ALA A 7 -6.27 0.08 21.04
CA ALA A 7 -6.62 1.49 21.19
C ALA A 7 -5.41 2.42 20.99
N LEU A 8 -4.25 2.08 21.57
CA LEU A 8 -3.01 2.85 21.41
C LEU A 8 -2.55 2.87 19.94
N LEU A 9 -2.58 1.72 19.26
CA LEU A 9 -2.23 1.65 17.84
C LEU A 9 -3.22 2.44 16.97
N ARG A 10 -4.52 2.42 17.28
CA ARG A 10 -5.52 3.26 16.59
C ARG A 10 -5.23 4.76 16.76
N ALA A 11 -4.76 5.19 17.92
CA ALA A 11 -4.35 6.58 18.13
C ALA A 11 -3.16 6.98 17.22
N ILE A 12 -2.20 6.07 17.01
CA ILE A 12 -1.09 6.26 16.05
C ILE A 12 -1.59 6.30 14.61
N VAL A 13 -2.54 5.44 14.24
CA VAL A 13 -3.15 5.43 12.89
C VAL A 13 -3.89 6.74 12.61
N ALA A 14 -4.61 7.27 13.60
CA ALA A 14 -5.34 8.54 13.50
C ALA A 14 -4.39 9.74 13.39
N ASN A 15 -3.28 9.73 14.12
CA ASN A 15 -2.31 10.83 14.20
C ASN A 15 -0.91 10.37 13.76
N PRO A 16 -0.71 10.04 12.47
CA PRO A 16 0.50 9.39 11.99
C PRO A 16 1.75 10.30 12.02
N ASP A 17 1.60 11.61 12.11
CA ASP A 17 2.73 12.54 12.14
C ASP A 17 3.09 12.98 13.57
N GLU A 18 2.25 12.67 14.55
CA GLU A 18 2.47 13.02 15.96
C GLU A 18 3.37 12.01 16.68
N ASP A 19 4.25 12.54 17.52
CA ASP A 19 5.15 11.72 18.33
C ASP A 19 4.49 11.26 19.64
N THR A 20 3.55 12.02 20.18
CA THR A 20 2.90 11.72 21.48
C THR A 20 2.24 10.34 21.52
N PRO A 21 1.37 9.93 20.55
CA PRO A 21 0.77 8.59 20.58
C PRO A 21 1.80 7.47 20.50
N ARG A 22 2.94 7.71 19.83
CA ARG A 22 4.02 6.73 19.72
C ARG A 22 4.79 6.57 21.02
N LEU A 23 5.08 7.68 21.70
CA LEU A 23 5.75 7.66 22.99
C LEU A 23 4.88 6.96 24.05
N VAL A 24 3.57 7.25 24.09
CA VAL A 24 2.64 6.53 24.98
C VAL A 24 2.61 5.03 24.68
N TYR A 25 2.63 4.63 23.40
CA TYR A 25 2.72 3.22 23.03
C TYR A 25 4.06 2.59 23.43
N ALA A 26 5.17 3.33 23.30
CA ALA A 26 6.48 2.85 23.74
C ALA A 26 6.53 2.61 25.26
N ASP A 27 5.91 3.50 26.06
CA ASP A 27 5.81 3.31 27.51
C ASP A 27 5.00 2.05 27.85
N TYR A 28 3.85 1.85 27.20
CA TYR A 28 3.05 0.63 27.33
C TYR A 28 3.81 -0.65 26.94
N LEU A 29 4.69 -0.59 25.93
CA LEU A 29 5.51 -1.72 25.53
C LEU A 29 6.58 -2.07 26.57
N ASP A 30 7.19 -1.09 27.21
CA ASP A 30 8.21 -1.31 28.26
C ASP A 30 7.61 -1.91 29.53
N GLU A 31 6.38 -1.52 29.88
CA GLU A 31 5.67 -2.03 31.05
C GLU A 31 5.42 -3.54 31.01
N SER A 32 5.46 -4.15 29.82
CA SER A 32 5.22 -5.60 29.68
C SER A 32 6.39 -6.47 30.16
N GLY A 33 7.60 -5.91 30.27
CA GLY A 33 8.82 -6.65 30.60
C GLY A 33 9.30 -7.66 29.54
N GLU A 34 8.67 -7.69 28.36
CA GLU A 34 9.07 -8.61 27.28
C GLU A 34 10.21 -8.01 26.43
N PRO A 35 11.30 -8.76 26.18
CA PRO A 35 12.47 -8.22 25.47
C PRO A 35 12.17 -7.62 24.08
N SER A 36 11.30 -8.26 23.30
CA SER A 36 10.89 -7.77 21.97
C SER A 36 10.12 -6.45 22.05
N ARG A 37 9.26 -6.31 23.07
CA ARG A 37 8.43 -5.12 23.30
C ARG A 37 9.29 -3.96 23.79
N ALA A 38 10.18 -4.21 24.75
CA ALA A 38 11.15 -3.22 25.21
C ALA A 38 12.09 -2.74 24.09
N ALA A 39 12.57 -3.66 23.25
CA ALA A 39 13.36 -3.32 22.08
C ALA A 39 12.60 -2.43 21.09
N ARG A 40 11.29 -2.67 20.90
CA ARG A 40 10.47 -1.81 20.04
C ARG A 40 10.20 -0.45 20.67
N ALA A 41 10.00 -0.38 21.98
CA ALA A 41 9.88 0.88 22.70
C ALA A 41 11.12 1.75 22.51
N GLU A 42 12.32 1.16 22.66
CA GLU A 42 13.59 1.82 22.37
C GLU A 42 13.66 2.31 20.91
N PHE A 43 13.33 1.43 19.96
CA PHE A 43 13.32 1.74 18.53
C PHE A 43 12.38 2.91 18.18
N ILE A 44 11.21 2.98 18.80
CA ILE A 44 10.26 4.09 18.66
C ILE A 44 10.89 5.39 19.18
N ARG A 45 11.43 5.39 20.41
CA ARG A 45 12.01 6.59 21.03
C ARG A 45 13.21 7.11 20.25
N LEU A 46 14.06 6.23 19.71
CA LEU A 46 15.19 6.61 18.86
C LEU A 46 14.73 7.34 17.60
N HIS A 47 13.71 6.83 16.92
CA HIS A 47 13.14 7.48 15.75
C HIS A 47 12.47 8.80 16.09
N VAL A 48 11.67 8.87 17.16
CA VAL A 48 11.02 10.13 17.61
C VAL A 48 12.07 11.20 17.88
N ARG A 49 13.12 10.88 18.65
CA ARG A 49 14.20 11.80 19.01
C ARG A 49 14.97 12.30 17.79
N THR A 50 15.19 11.46 16.80
CA THR A 50 16.10 11.77 15.67
C THR A 50 15.40 12.21 14.39
N ASN A 51 14.09 11.99 14.24
CA ASN A 51 13.34 12.45 13.09
C ASN A 51 13.35 13.98 12.87
N PRO A 52 13.28 14.86 13.90
CA PRO A 52 13.32 16.30 13.67
C PRO A 52 14.73 16.84 13.34
N LEU A 53 15.78 16.06 13.53
CA LEU A 53 17.16 16.51 13.33
C LEU A 53 17.54 16.59 11.83
N PRO A 54 18.52 17.42 11.44
CA PRO A 54 19.14 17.37 10.12
C PRO A 54 19.77 16.00 9.80
N LEU A 55 19.86 15.63 8.52
CA LEU A 55 20.40 14.32 8.07
C LEU A 55 21.85 14.07 8.50
N ASP A 56 22.66 15.13 8.59
CA ASP A 56 24.07 15.12 8.97
C ASP A 56 24.30 15.25 10.49
N HIS A 57 23.25 15.36 11.29
CA HIS A 57 23.37 15.52 12.74
C HIS A 57 24.04 14.27 13.38
N PRO A 58 25.05 14.43 14.27
CA PRO A 58 25.79 13.31 14.84
C PRO A 58 24.90 12.30 15.58
N ASP A 59 23.88 12.77 16.30
CA ASP A 59 22.93 11.89 16.99
C ASP A 59 22.14 10.98 16.05
N ARG A 60 21.94 11.36 14.78
CA ARG A 60 21.35 10.44 13.79
C ARG A 60 22.27 9.28 13.48
N LYS A 61 23.57 9.51 13.41
CA LYS A 61 24.56 8.45 13.17
C LYS A 61 24.61 7.48 14.35
N VAL A 62 24.64 8.00 15.57
CA VAL A 62 24.65 7.17 16.80
C VAL A 62 23.35 6.39 16.95
N ALA A 63 22.20 7.05 16.79
CA ALA A 63 20.91 6.37 16.84
C ALA A 63 20.75 5.36 15.70
N GLY A 64 21.25 5.67 14.50
CA GLY A 64 21.24 4.77 13.34
C GLY A 64 21.95 3.45 13.62
N GLN A 65 23.14 3.49 14.22
CA GLN A 65 23.85 2.27 14.63
C GLN A 65 23.03 1.42 15.60
N ARG A 66 22.34 2.05 16.55
CA ARG A 66 21.47 1.34 17.49
C ARG A 66 20.20 0.81 16.84
N ILE A 67 19.59 1.58 15.94
CA ILE A 67 18.45 1.18 15.11
C ILE A 67 18.79 -0.06 14.29
N ASP A 68 19.96 -0.09 13.66
CA ASP A 68 20.43 -1.23 12.87
C ASP A 68 20.65 -2.49 13.74
N GLN A 69 21.20 -2.32 14.95
CA GLN A 69 21.32 -3.43 15.92
C GLN A 69 19.96 -3.98 16.33
N LEU A 70 19.00 -3.11 16.62
CA LEU A 70 17.64 -3.51 17.00
C LEU A 70 16.94 -4.25 15.85
N LEU A 71 17.03 -3.76 14.62
CA LEU A 71 16.48 -4.43 13.44
C LEU A 71 17.15 -5.78 13.20
N SER A 72 18.48 -5.86 13.31
CA SER A 72 19.20 -7.14 13.15
C SER A 72 18.77 -8.19 14.17
N ALA A 73 18.38 -7.79 15.38
CA ALA A 73 17.98 -8.70 16.45
C ALA A 73 16.48 -9.05 16.40
N TRP A 74 15.62 -8.10 16.03
CA TRP A 74 14.17 -8.19 16.27
C TRP A 74 13.29 -8.06 15.04
N ASP A 75 13.80 -7.64 13.88
CA ASP A 75 12.96 -7.36 12.71
C ASP A 75 12.13 -8.57 12.29
N THR A 76 12.71 -9.78 12.32
CA THR A 76 11.99 -11.03 12.06
C THR A 76 10.80 -11.19 13.00
N VAL A 77 10.99 -11.02 14.32
CA VAL A 77 9.91 -11.13 15.32
C VAL A 77 8.81 -10.11 15.03
N TRP A 78 9.21 -8.85 14.77
CA TRP A 78 8.30 -7.76 14.48
C TRP A 78 7.49 -7.94 13.20
N GLN A 79 8.08 -8.58 12.17
CA GLN A 79 7.37 -8.90 10.93
C GLN A 79 6.24 -9.93 11.13
N TYR A 80 6.39 -10.86 12.08
CA TYR A 80 5.39 -11.89 12.38
C TYR A 80 4.22 -11.43 13.21
N GLU A 81 4.26 -10.20 13.71
CA GLU A 81 3.16 -9.72 14.52
C GLU A 81 1.97 -9.27 13.64
N MET A 82 2.18 -9.01 12.35
CA MET A 82 1.13 -8.60 11.41
C MET A 82 -0.07 -9.57 11.42
N PRO A 83 -1.30 -9.07 11.17
CA PRO A 83 -2.48 -9.92 11.09
C PRO A 83 -2.36 -10.98 9.97
N PRO A 84 -3.15 -12.07 10.01
CA PRO A 84 -3.11 -13.13 9.02
C PRO A 84 -3.17 -12.62 7.56
N GLY A 85 -2.30 -13.19 6.74
CA GLY A 85 -2.13 -12.83 5.33
C GLY A 85 -1.23 -11.62 5.08
N TYR A 86 -0.93 -10.82 6.11
CA TYR A 86 -0.01 -9.69 5.99
C TYR A 86 1.41 -10.09 6.36
N LYS A 87 2.38 -9.57 5.61
CA LYS A 87 3.81 -9.64 5.94
C LYS A 87 4.41 -8.25 5.82
N ALA A 88 5.10 -7.79 6.87
CA ALA A 88 5.83 -6.54 6.82
C ALA A 88 7.14 -6.68 6.03
N PHE A 89 7.55 -5.59 5.37
CA PHE A 89 8.87 -5.47 4.75
C PHE A 89 9.72 -4.46 5.52
N ALA A 90 11.01 -4.74 5.61
CA ALA A 90 12.00 -3.75 6.04
C ALA A 90 12.21 -2.65 4.97
N PRO A 91 12.62 -1.43 5.36
CA PRO A 91 12.82 -0.99 6.74
C PRO A 91 11.51 -0.58 7.42
N GLN A 92 11.51 -0.57 8.75
CA GLN A 92 10.43 0.02 9.56
C GLN A 92 10.65 1.53 9.70
N ARG A 93 9.56 2.30 9.82
CA ARG A 93 9.58 3.76 9.96
C ARG A 93 8.84 4.16 11.23
N ARG A 94 9.50 4.93 12.09
CA ARG A 94 8.94 5.46 13.35
C ARG A 94 8.19 4.39 14.18
N GLY A 95 8.80 3.23 14.36
CA GLY A 95 8.23 2.15 15.17
C GLY A 95 7.56 1.01 14.42
N PHE A 96 7.18 1.22 13.15
CA PHE A 96 6.23 0.32 12.49
C PHE A 96 6.60 0.06 11.03
N ALA A 97 6.15 -1.06 10.51
CA ALA A 97 6.18 -1.33 9.09
C ALA A 97 5.30 -0.33 8.35
N TYR A 98 5.85 0.30 7.30
CA TYR A 98 5.10 1.14 6.37
C TYR A 98 4.96 0.50 4.99
N ARG A 99 5.68 -0.61 4.76
CA ARG A 99 5.65 -1.44 3.55
C ARG A 99 5.32 -2.86 3.92
N GLY A 100 4.54 -3.54 3.10
CA GLY A 100 4.24 -4.94 3.31
C GLY A 100 3.59 -5.61 2.11
N MET A 101 3.23 -6.86 2.31
CA MET A 101 2.48 -7.70 1.39
C MET A 101 1.20 -8.20 2.06
N LEU A 102 0.17 -8.43 1.25
CA LEU A 102 -1.04 -9.15 1.60
C LEU A 102 -1.25 -10.29 0.60
N THR A 103 -1.31 -11.52 1.11
CA THR A 103 -1.81 -12.68 0.35
C THR A 103 -3.32 -12.78 0.57
N ALA A 104 -4.12 -12.58 -0.47
CA ALA A 104 -5.56 -12.44 -0.35
C ALA A 104 -6.24 -13.71 0.21
N SER A 105 -5.75 -14.90 -0.14
CA SER A 105 -6.28 -16.18 0.37
C SER A 105 -6.11 -16.36 1.88
N GLN A 106 -5.15 -15.65 2.46
CA GLN A 106 -4.81 -15.70 3.88
C GLN A 106 -5.42 -14.52 4.66
N ALA A 107 -6.09 -13.58 3.97
CA ALA A 107 -6.68 -12.42 4.59
C ALA A 107 -7.88 -12.82 5.46
N GLY A 108 -7.75 -12.56 6.76
CA GLY A 108 -8.84 -12.69 7.73
C GLY A 108 -9.77 -11.46 7.77
N GLU A 109 -10.75 -11.49 8.66
CA GLU A 109 -11.66 -10.37 8.95
C GLU A 109 -11.09 -9.38 9.97
N SER A 110 -9.78 -9.42 10.22
CA SER A 110 -9.14 -8.69 11.32
C SER A 110 -9.00 -7.19 11.02
N ASP A 111 -9.55 -6.34 11.88
CA ASP A 111 -9.36 -4.88 11.92
C ASP A 111 -8.10 -4.51 12.74
N ASP A 112 -7.00 -5.23 12.52
CA ASP A 112 -5.76 -4.97 13.25
C ASP A 112 -5.15 -3.64 12.78
N PRO A 113 -4.97 -2.64 13.68
CA PRO A 113 -4.52 -1.31 13.29
C PRO A 113 -3.12 -1.29 12.66
N ARG A 114 -2.30 -2.34 12.84
CA ARG A 114 -0.97 -2.42 12.23
C ARG A 114 -1.03 -2.53 10.72
N ALA A 115 -2.04 -3.20 10.16
CA ALA A 115 -2.25 -3.22 8.72
C ALA A 115 -2.58 -1.82 8.16
N HIS A 116 -3.17 -0.94 8.97
CA HIS A 116 -3.56 0.40 8.55
C HIS A 116 -2.37 1.37 8.52
N LEU A 117 -1.23 0.99 9.08
CA LEU A 117 0.00 1.79 9.02
C LEU A 117 0.75 1.61 7.69
N LEU A 118 0.34 0.65 6.85
CA LEU A 118 0.96 0.40 5.56
C LEU A 118 0.60 1.51 4.55
N GLU A 119 1.63 2.14 3.99
CA GLU A 119 1.51 3.11 2.90
C GLU A 119 1.90 2.49 1.55
N TYR A 120 2.61 1.36 1.57
CA TYR A 120 2.99 0.58 0.41
C TYR A 120 2.54 -0.86 0.60
N LEU A 121 1.70 -1.36 -0.28
CA LEU A 121 1.15 -2.70 -0.19
C LEU A 121 1.36 -3.46 -1.50
N GLU A 122 1.97 -4.62 -1.39
CA GLU A 122 1.95 -5.64 -2.45
C GLU A 122 0.79 -6.59 -2.20
N LEU A 123 -0.08 -6.78 -3.18
CA LEU A 123 -1.24 -7.64 -3.08
C LEU A 123 -1.06 -8.84 -4.01
N VAL A 124 -1.11 -10.04 -3.45
CA VAL A 124 -1.23 -11.29 -4.22
C VAL A 124 -2.73 -11.64 -4.28
N PRO A 125 -3.41 -11.49 -5.44
CA PRO A 125 -4.86 -11.65 -5.53
C PRO A 125 -5.25 -13.10 -5.82
N ASP A 126 -4.78 -14.05 -5.02
CA ASP A 126 -4.97 -15.50 -5.21
C ASP A 126 -6.35 -16.01 -4.77
N VAL A 127 -7.39 -15.23 -5.06
CA VAL A 127 -8.79 -15.49 -4.71
C VAL A 127 -9.72 -15.08 -5.84
N SER A 128 -10.99 -15.49 -5.77
CA SER A 128 -12.00 -15.04 -6.72
C SER A 128 -12.24 -13.52 -6.63
N GLY A 129 -12.68 -12.89 -7.72
CA GLY A 129 -13.00 -11.46 -7.72
C GLY A 129 -14.02 -11.05 -6.65
N ARG A 130 -15.00 -11.91 -6.34
CA ARG A 130 -15.97 -11.68 -5.26
C ARG A 130 -15.28 -11.58 -3.90
N ARG A 131 -14.41 -12.54 -3.57
CA ARG A 131 -13.65 -12.51 -2.30
C ARG A 131 -12.68 -11.34 -2.26
N LEU A 132 -12.05 -11.01 -3.39
CA LEU A 132 -11.17 -9.86 -3.47
C LEU A 132 -11.91 -8.54 -3.18
N LEU A 133 -13.16 -8.40 -3.64
CA LEU A 133 -13.98 -7.23 -3.37
C LEU A 133 -14.28 -7.04 -1.88
N GLU A 134 -14.44 -8.14 -1.13
CA GLU A 134 -14.59 -8.09 0.33
C GLU A 134 -13.30 -7.62 1.00
N ILE A 135 -12.15 -8.15 0.57
CA ILE A 135 -10.84 -7.82 1.12
C ILE A 135 -10.49 -6.35 0.87
N VAL A 136 -10.66 -5.85 -0.35
CA VAL A 136 -10.25 -4.49 -0.72
C VAL A 136 -11.11 -3.38 -0.10
N LYS A 137 -12.23 -3.74 0.54
CA LYS A 137 -13.07 -2.84 1.34
C LYS A 137 -12.62 -2.73 2.79
N GLN A 138 -11.65 -3.53 3.22
CA GLN A 138 -11.12 -3.47 4.58
C GLN A 138 -10.39 -2.14 4.83
N PRO A 139 -10.39 -1.60 6.07
CA PRO A 139 -9.80 -0.30 6.37
C PRO A 139 -8.30 -0.20 6.10
N ALA A 140 -7.58 -1.32 6.01
CA ALA A 140 -6.16 -1.39 5.67
C ALA A 140 -5.80 -0.66 4.37
N PHE A 141 -6.71 -0.58 3.40
CA PHE A 141 -6.47 0.08 2.11
C PHE A 141 -6.60 1.61 2.15
N THR A 142 -7.16 2.18 3.22
CA THR A 142 -7.49 3.61 3.31
C THR A 142 -6.26 4.52 3.37
N ARG A 143 -5.12 3.98 3.83
CA ARG A 143 -3.85 4.71 3.98
C ARG A 143 -2.80 4.37 2.94
N VAL A 144 -3.05 3.36 2.11
CA VAL A 144 -2.14 2.91 1.07
C VAL A 144 -1.97 4.02 0.02
N LYS A 145 -0.72 4.41 -0.20
CA LYS A 145 -0.29 5.36 -1.24
C LYS A 145 0.20 4.65 -2.49
N THR A 146 0.79 3.47 -2.33
CA THR A 146 1.24 2.63 -3.44
C THR A 146 0.69 1.22 -3.30
N LEU A 147 -0.07 0.77 -4.29
CA LEU A 147 -0.58 -0.60 -4.39
C LEU A 147 0.04 -1.27 -5.61
N ILE A 148 0.68 -2.41 -5.39
CA ILE A 148 1.23 -3.25 -6.46
C ILE A 148 0.54 -4.58 -6.43
N VAL A 149 -0.09 -4.98 -7.53
CA VAL A 149 -0.65 -6.31 -7.67
C VAL A 149 0.43 -7.25 -8.22
N ARG A 150 0.64 -8.37 -7.52
CA ARG A 150 1.67 -9.37 -7.80
C ARG A 150 1.06 -10.62 -8.44
N GLY A 151 1.92 -11.43 -9.04
CA GLY A 151 1.55 -12.62 -9.80
C GLY A 151 1.52 -12.37 -11.31
N ASP A 152 1.32 -13.43 -12.09
CA ASP A 152 1.23 -13.36 -13.54
C ASP A 152 -0.19 -13.76 -13.96
N ARG A 153 -0.93 -12.79 -14.50
CA ARG A 153 -2.32 -12.93 -14.95
C ARG A 153 -3.28 -13.46 -13.87
N LEU A 154 -3.01 -13.16 -12.59
CA LEU A 154 -3.84 -13.63 -11.48
C LEU A 154 -5.09 -12.79 -11.25
N LEU A 155 -5.05 -11.49 -11.53
CA LEU A 155 -6.16 -10.59 -11.23
C LEU A 155 -7.35 -10.79 -12.17
N GLY A 156 -7.09 -10.82 -13.49
CA GLY A 156 -8.14 -10.86 -14.51
C GLY A 156 -9.09 -9.65 -14.48
N TRP A 157 -10.11 -9.67 -15.34
CA TRP A 157 -11.12 -8.61 -15.38
C TRP A 157 -11.96 -8.54 -14.09
N ALA A 158 -12.27 -9.70 -13.49
CA ALA A 158 -13.08 -9.77 -12.28
C ALA A 158 -12.35 -9.20 -11.06
N GLY A 159 -11.03 -9.42 -10.95
CA GLY A 159 -10.22 -8.79 -9.92
C GLY A 159 -10.02 -7.29 -10.16
N ALA A 160 -9.88 -6.85 -11.41
CA ALA A 160 -9.84 -5.42 -11.73
C ALA A 160 -11.15 -4.71 -11.35
N TYR A 161 -12.30 -5.36 -11.60
CA TYR A 161 -13.60 -4.88 -11.12
C TYR A 161 -13.66 -4.83 -9.59
N ALA A 162 -13.11 -5.83 -8.90
CA ALA A 162 -13.04 -5.82 -7.44
C ALA A 162 -12.21 -4.65 -6.90
N LEU A 163 -11.03 -4.39 -7.48
CA LEU A 163 -10.21 -3.23 -7.15
C LEU A 163 -10.96 -1.92 -7.43
N ALA A 164 -11.66 -1.81 -8.57
CA ALA A 164 -12.45 -0.63 -8.90
C ALA A 164 -13.56 -0.33 -7.87
N GLY A 165 -14.08 -1.36 -7.19
CA GLY A 165 -15.10 -1.25 -6.14
C GLY A 165 -14.58 -0.98 -4.72
N GLY A 166 -13.26 -0.84 -4.54
CA GLY A 166 -12.64 -0.49 -3.26
C GLY A 166 -12.62 1.03 -3.00
N SER A 167 -12.07 1.42 -1.84
CA SER A 167 -11.88 2.83 -1.46
C SER A 167 -10.43 3.09 -1.05
N TYR A 168 -9.75 3.93 -1.83
CA TYR A 168 -8.33 4.22 -1.67
C TYR A 168 -8.07 5.73 -1.71
N PRO A 169 -8.54 6.47 -0.68
CA PRO A 169 -8.53 7.93 -0.67
C PRO A 169 -7.13 8.56 -0.75
N ARG A 170 -6.07 7.78 -0.45
CA ARG A 170 -4.68 8.22 -0.49
C ARG A 170 -3.83 7.55 -1.57
N LEU A 171 -4.41 6.70 -2.43
CA LEU A 171 -3.65 5.97 -3.42
C LEU A 171 -3.15 6.90 -4.52
N GLU A 172 -1.83 7.00 -4.64
CA GLU A 172 -1.15 7.82 -5.64
C GLU A 172 -0.59 6.97 -6.79
N ARG A 173 -0.22 5.71 -6.53
CA ARG A 173 0.37 4.80 -7.51
C ARG A 173 -0.30 3.43 -7.47
N LEU A 174 -0.79 2.98 -8.62
CA LEU A 174 -1.35 1.64 -8.83
C LEU A 174 -0.56 0.91 -9.92
N VAL A 175 -0.06 -0.28 -9.60
CA VAL A 175 0.71 -1.11 -10.54
C VAL A 175 0.00 -2.44 -10.75
N LEU A 176 -0.46 -2.66 -11.98
CA LEU A 176 -1.18 -3.85 -12.43
C LEU A 176 -0.48 -4.52 -13.62
N THR A 177 0.85 -4.38 -13.72
CA THR A 177 1.61 -4.99 -14.82
C THR A 177 1.35 -6.50 -14.88
N ARG A 178 1.11 -7.04 -16.08
CA ARG A 178 0.93 -8.49 -16.30
C ARG A 178 -0.20 -9.11 -15.49
N GLN A 179 -1.33 -8.45 -15.38
CA GLN A 179 -2.48 -8.93 -14.60
C GLN A 179 -3.65 -9.46 -15.44
N GLY A 180 -3.56 -9.40 -16.78
CA GLY A 180 -4.56 -9.97 -17.69
C GLY A 180 -5.95 -9.33 -17.53
N ILE A 181 -6.01 -8.04 -17.23
CA ILE A 181 -7.29 -7.38 -16.92
C ILE A 181 -8.18 -7.18 -18.15
N GLY A 182 -7.58 -7.10 -19.34
CA GLY A 182 -8.25 -6.88 -20.61
C GLY A 182 -9.06 -5.59 -20.69
N ASN A 183 -9.82 -5.45 -21.78
CA ASN A 183 -10.68 -4.29 -22.04
C ASN A 183 -11.74 -4.09 -20.95
N ILE A 184 -12.34 -5.18 -20.46
CA ILE A 184 -13.38 -5.14 -19.42
C ILE A 184 -12.81 -4.60 -18.10
N GLY A 185 -11.65 -5.09 -17.69
CA GLY A 185 -10.99 -4.63 -16.47
C GLY A 185 -10.58 -3.16 -16.56
N LEU A 186 -10.07 -2.70 -17.71
CA LEU A 186 -9.74 -1.28 -17.91
C LEU A 186 -10.99 -0.39 -17.80
N ARG A 187 -12.12 -0.79 -18.39
CA ARG A 187 -13.38 -0.05 -18.29
C ARG A 187 -13.85 0.08 -16.85
N ALA A 188 -13.80 -1.00 -16.08
CA ALA A 188 -14.14 -0.97 -14.66
C ALA A 188 -13.26 0.02 -13.88
N LEU A 189 -11.95 0.05 -14.15
CA LEU A 189 -11.05 1.03 -13.53
C LEU A 189 -11.41 2.47 -13.94
N CYS A 190 -11.75 2.71 -15.21
CA CYS A 190 -12.15 4.03 -15.72
C CYS A 190 -13.43 4.57 -15.06
N GLU A 191 -14.35 3.68 -14.69
CA GLU A 191 -15.61 3.99 -14.01
C GLU A 191 -15.44 4.13 -12.48
N SER A 192 -14.27 3.81 -11.92
CA SER A 192 -14.04 3.82 -10.48
C SER A 192 -13.92 5.23 -9.90
N TRP A 193 -14.55 5.42 -8.73
CA TRP A 193 -14.42 6.61 -7.89
C TRP A 193 -13.44 6.37 -6.73
N GLY A 194 -12.90 5.15 -6.61
CA GLY A 194 -12.10 4.71 -5.47
C GLY A 194 -10.69 5.29 -5.41
N PHE A 195 -10.21 5.94 -6.48
CA PHE A 195 -8.83 6.44 -6.58
C PHE A 195 -8.75 7.97 -6.76
N PRO A 196 -9.27 8.78 -5.83
CA PRO A 196 -9.37 10.24 -6.02
C PRO A 196 -8.01 10.95 -6.14
N GLN A 197 -6.93 10.35 -5.63
CA GLN A 197 -5.57 10.93 -5.61
C GLN A 197 -4.61 10.22 -6.58
N LEU A 198 -5.09 9.34 -7.46
CA LEU A 198 -4.23 8.54 -8.33
C LEU A 198 -3.49 9.41 -9.35
N ARG A 199 -2.17 9.28 -9.37
CA ARG A 199 -1.26 10.04 -10.25
C ARG A 199 -0.43 9.14 -11.15
N GLU A 200 -0.24 7.88 -10.77
CA GLU A 200 0.52 6.92 -11.54
C GLU A 200 -0.27 5.61 -11.70
N LEU A 201 -0.45 5.17 -12.94
CA LEU A 201 -1.12 3.91 -13.26
C LEU A 201 -0.27 3.15 -14.29
N ASP A 202 0.20 1.97 -13.88
CA ASP A 202 0.95 1.04 -14.73
C ASP A 202 0.05 -0.14 -15.09
N LEU A 203 -0.30 -0.22 -16.38
CA LEU A 203 -1.15 -1.22 -17.00
C LEU A 203 -0.40 -2.02 -18.07
N ARG A 204 0.93 -2.07 -17.99
CA ARG A 204 1.71 -2.77 -19.01
C ARG A 204 1.33 -4.24 -19.10
N ASN A 205 1.26 -4.74 -20.34
CA ASN A 205 1.02 -6.16 -20.62
C ASN A 205 -0.25 -6.71 -19.96
N ASN A 206 -1.41 -6.21 -20.37
CA ASN A 206 -2.72 -6.54 -19.79
C ASN A 206 -3.78 -6.94 -20.83
N ASP A 207 -3.35 -7.29 -22.04
CA ASP A 207 -4.24 -7.64 -23.16
C ASP A 207 -5.27 -6.55 -23.51
N ILE A 208 -4.89 -5.28 -23.33
CA ILE A 208 -5.75 -4.13 -23.65
C ILE A 208 -5.60 -3.81 -25.14
N THR A 209 -6.70 -3.82 -25.89
CA THR A 209 -6.71 -3.47 -27.31
C THR A 209 -7.10 -2.01 -27.53
N ASP A 210 -7.09 -1.55 -28.77
CA ASP A 210 -7.56 -0.21 -29.15
C ASP A 210 -8.97 0.09 -28.64
N ASP A 211 -9.90 -0.87 -28.74
CA ASP A 211 -11.28 -0.73 -28.25
C ASP A 211 -11.37 -0.58 -26.72
N GLY A 212 -10.44 -1.19 -25.99
CA GLY A 212 -10.33 -1.03 -24.55
C GLY A 212 -9.74 0.32 -24.18
N ALA A 213 -8.63 0.68 -24.84
CA ALA A 213 -7.92 1.94 -24.60
C ALA A 213 -8.76 3.16 -24.98
N ALA A 214 -9.69 3.03 -25.93
CA ALA A 214 -10.66 4.07 -26.27
C ALA A 214 -11.50 4.51 -25.06
N ALA A 215 -11.75 3.62 -24.08
CA ALA A 215 -12.49 3.93 -22.84
C ALA A 215 -11.76 4.93 -21.92
N LEU A 216 -10.47 5.20 -22.15
CA LEU A 216 -9.75 6.26 -21.46
C LEU A 216 -10.19 7.65 -21.92
N SER A 217 -10.65 7.76 -23.17
CA SER A 217 -11.15 9.01 -23.73
C SER A 217 -12.41 9.43 -22.96
N GLY A 218 -12.31 10.51 -22.18
CA GLY A 218 -13.41 11.00 -21.35
C GLY A 218 -13.54 10.35 -19.97
N SER A 219 -12.64 9.44 -19.58
CA SER A 219 -12.63 8.93 -18.21
C SER A 219 -11.92 9.89 -17.24
N GLY A 220 -12.32 9.84 -15.97
CA GLY A 220 -11.66 10.61 -14.92
C GLY A 220 -10.20 10.19 -14.69
N LEU A 221 -9.82 8.97 -15.08
CA LEU A 221 -8.45 8.48 -14.97
C LEU A 221 -7.50 9.22 -15.90
N HIS A 222 -7.89 9.44 -17.16
CA HIS A 222 -7.01 10.10 -18.13
C HIS A 222 -6.67 11.54 -17.73
N VAL A 223 -7.64 12.26 -17.16
CA VAL A 223 -7.44 13.65 -16.70
C VAL A 223 -6.60 13.73 -15.42
N LYS A 224 -6.71 12.74 -14.52
CA LYS A 224 -6.07 12.77 -13.19
C LYS A 224 -4.65 12.18 -13.20
N VAL A 225 -4.41 11.13 -13.97
CA VAL A 225 -3.15 10.36 -13.92
C VAL A 225 -2.07 11.08 -14.72
N ARG A 226 -0.99 11.46 -14.05
CA ARG A 226 0.18 12.14 -14.64
C ARG A 226 1.10 11.17 -15.37
N ARG A 227 1.21 9.94 -14.87
CA ARG A 227 2.06 8.88 -15.43
C ARG A 227 1.23 7.64 -15.73
N PHE A 228 0.85 7.47 -16.99
CA PHE A 228 -0.02 6.41 -17.46
C PHE A 228 0.77 5.52 -18.43
N ASP A 229 0.94 4.25 -18.10
CA ASP A 229 1.74 3.32 -18.90
C ASP A 229 0.89 2.16 -19.44
N LEU A 230 0.76 2.10 -20.76
CA LEU A 230 0.06 1.05 -21.51
C LEU A 230 1.02 0.24 -22.39
N SER A 231 2.34 0.37 -22.24
CA SER A 231 3.27 -0.36 -23.10
C SER A 231 3.03 -1.87 -23.01
N GLU A 232 3.49 -2.60 -24.03
CA GLU A 232 3.33 -4.07 -24.09
C GLU A 232 1.86 -4.54 -24.12
N ASN A 233 0.93 -3.67 -24.51
CA ASN A 233 -0.45 -4.04 -24.86
C ASN A 233 -0.63 -4.02 -26.40
N PRO A 234 -1.59 -4.77 -26.95
CA PRO A 234 -1.93 -4.76 -28.38
C PRO A 234 -2.67 -3.48 -28.80
N ILE A 235 -2.01 -2.33 -28.63
CA ILE A 235 -2.52 -0.99 -28.97
C ILE A 235 -1.75 -0.46 -30.18
N SER A 236 -2.46 0.09 -31.16
CA SER A 236 -1.86 0.72 -32.33
C SER A 236 -1.01 1.92 -31.92
N ARG A 237 0.10 2.14 -32.63
CA ARG A 237 1.01 3.27 -32.38
C ARG A 237 0.28 4.62 -32.48
N GLU A 238 -0.69 4.72 -33.39
CA GLU A 238 -1.51 5.92 -33.56
C GLU A 238 -2.32 6.23 -32.30
N LEU A 239 -3.05 5.25 -31.78
CA LEU A 239 -3.88 5.45 -30.59
C LEU A 239 -3.01 5.72 -29.35
N PHE A 240 -1.86 5.06 -29.24
CA PHE A 240 -0.90 5.31 -28.16
C PHE A 240 -0.44 6.78 -28.13
N ILE A 241 -0.12 7.37 -29.29
CA ILE A 241 0.25 8.79 -29.41
C ILE A 241 -0.91 9.70 -29.01
N ARG A 242 -2.15 9.38 -29.43
CA ARG A 242 -3.35 10.16 -29.07
C ARG A 242 -3.58 10.18 -27.56
N ILE A 243 -3.44 9.03 -26.90
CA ILE A 243 -3.58 8.91 -25.44
C ILE A 243 -2.49 9.71 -24.71
N GLN A 244 -1.23 9.61 -25.15
CA GLN A 244 -0.12 10.35 -24.53
C GLN A 244 -0.21 11.87 -24.72
N THR A 245 -0.73 12.32 -25.87
CA THR A 245 -0.86 13.75 -26.19
C THR A 245 -2.18 14.36 -25.69
N GLY A 246 -3.07 13.56 -25.10
CA GLY A 246 -4.40 13.98 -24.68
C GLY A 246 -5.30 14.45 -25.82
N ARG A 247 -4.97 14.08 -27.07
CA ARG A 247 -5.70 14.47 -28.27
C ARG A 247 -6.70 13.39 -28.65
N TYR A 248 -7.89 13.46 -28.06
CA TYR A 248 -9.01 12.60 -28.40
C TYR A 248 -9.89 13.24 -29.48
N GLY A 249 -9.38 13.25 -30.73
CA GLY A 249 -10.17 13.55 -31.92
C GLY A 249 -9.48 14.45 -32.94
N SER A 250 -9.65 14.10 -34.21
CA SER A 250 -10.42 14.91 -35.16
C SER A 250 -11.44 13.97 -35.81
#